data_AF-A0A0S2EL78-F1
#
_entry.id   AF-A0A0S2EL78-F1
#
_cell.length_a   1.000
_cell.length_b   1.000
_cell.length_c   1.000
_cell.angle_alpha   90.00
_cell.angle_beta   90.00
_cell.angle_gamma   90.00
#
_symmetry.space_group_name_H-M   'P 1'
#
loop_
_entity.id
_entity.type
_entity.pdbx_description
1 polymer ?
#
loop_
_entity_poly.entity_id
_entity_poly.type
_entity_poly.pdbx_seq_one_letter_code
_entity_poly.pdbx_strand_id
1 'polypeptide(L)'
;MSRASFLTLTGALLLSIAAFPGEVSAVEGKATRASHVPAGAGALAPFPYIQFCLANAGDCATASGVAVIDWTPANRALLTNTNLAVNRRIKPVRDAVDIWRADVAQGDCNDYALTKRRALLQKGLPPGALRMAVATTAEGEWHAVLVVATTAGDMVLDNRFGQLKRWNETDLHWSKIASAEDPRVWRAVSR
;
A
#
# COMPACT_ATOMS: atom_id res chain seq x y z
N MET A 1 -45.58 -43.82 -76.44
CA MET A 1 -45.23 -42.50 -75.84
C MET A 1 -45.14 -42.70 -74.33
N SER A 2 -43.91 -42.75 -73.82
CA SER A 2 -43.56 -43.15 -72.46
C SER A 2 -43.53 -41.92 -71.55
N ARG A 3 -44.16 -41.96 -70.37
CA ARG A 3 -44.00 -40.96 -69.31
C ARG A 3 -43.40 -41.66 -68.10
N ALA A 4 -42.15 -41.33 -67.79
CA ALA A 4 -41.43 -41.81 -66.62
C ALA A 4 -41.77 -40.93 -65.39
N SER A 5 -42.18 -41.58 -64.30
CA SER A 5 -42.39 -40.96 -62.99
C SER A 5 -41.05 -40.86 -62.26
N PHE A 6 -40.67 -39.66 -61.83
CA PHE A 6 -39.53 -39.45 -60.92
C PHE A 6 -40.04 -39.48 -59.47
N LEU A 7 -39.64 -40.47 -58.68
CA LEU A 7 -39.73 -40.47 -57.23
C LEU A 7 -38.45 -39.84 -56.66
N THR A 8 -38.57 -38.71 -55.96
CA THR A 8 -37.48 -38.14 -55.15
C THR A 8 -37.58 -38.67 -53.72
N LEU A 9 -36.60 -39.47 -53.28
CA LEU A 9 -36.37 -39.81 -51.88
C LEU A 9 -35.66 -38.65 -51.18
N THR A 10 -36.29 -38.00 -50.20
CA THR A 10 -35.62 -37.09 -49.27
C THR A 10 -35.20 -37.87 -48.02
N GLY A 11 -33.89 -38.13 -47.89
CA GLY A 11 -33.30 -38.67 -46.66
C GLY A 11 -33.06 -37.55 -45.64
N ALA A 12 -33.66 -37.65 -44.46
CA ALA A 12 -33.41 -36.73 -43.34
C ALA A 12 -32.20 -37.22 -42.53
N LEU A 13 -31.14 -36.40 -42.45
CA LEU A 13 -29.95 -36.66 -41.65
C LEU A 13 -30.15 -36.04 -40.25
N LEU A 14 -30.29 -36.88 -39.22
CA LEU A 14 -30.36 -36.45 -37.82
C LEU A 14 -28.93 -36.28 -37.27
N LEU A 15 -28.51 -35.04 -37.02
CA LEU A 15 -27.28 -34.73 -36.29
C LEU A 15 -27.56 -34.72 -34.78
N SER A 16 -27.06 -35.73 -34.06
CA SER A 16 -27.06 -35.77 -32.59
C SER A 16 -25.97 -34.85 -32.04
N ILE A 17 -26.36 -33.77 -31.35
CA ILE A 17 -25.45 -32.87 -30.65
C ILE A 17 -25.13 -33.49 -29.28
N ALA A 18 -23.90 -33.98 -29.09
CA ALA A 18 -23.43 -34.45 -27.80
C ALA A 18 -23.12 -33.25 -26.88
N ALA A 19 -23.88 -33.11 -25.79
CA ALA A 19 -23.60 -32.13 -24.75
C ALA A 19 -22.51 -32.67 -23.80
N PHE A 20 -21.34 -32.04 -23.80
CA PHE A 20 -20.29 -32.29 -22.81
C PHE A 20 -20.59 -31.48 -21.54
N PRO A 21 -20.74 -32.10 -20.36
CA PRO A 21 -20.81 -31.37 -19.10
C PRO A 21 -19.42 -30.76 -18.81
N GLY A 22 -19.33 -29.44 -18.88
CA GLY A 22 -18.14 -28.71 -18.45
C GLY A 22 -18.07 -28.67 -16.93
N GLU A 23 -17.12 -29.40 -16.34
CA GLU A 23 -16.78 -29.27 -14.92
C GLU A 23 -16.03 -27.96 -14.70
N VAL A 24 -16.70 -27.01 -14.04
CA VAL A 24 -16.09 -25.75 -13.62
C VAL A 24 -15.31 -26.03 -12.33
N SER A 25 -14.01 -26.31 -12.44
CA SER A 25 -13.12 -26.32 -11.28
C SER A 25 -12.93 -24.90 -10.76
N ALA A 26 -13.53 -24.62 -9.60
CA ALA A 26 -13.26 -23.41 -8.86
C ALA A 26 -11.81 -23.46 -8.37
N VAL A 27 -10.95 -22.59 -8.92
CA VAL A 27 -9.60 -22.37 -8.40
C VAL A 27 -9.73 -21.61 -7.08
N GLU A 28 -9.68 -22.32 -5.97
CA GLU A 28 -9.54 -21.72 -4.63
C GLU A 28 -8.16 -21.07 -4.53
N GLY A 29 -8.10 -19.77 -4.82
CA GLY A 29 -6.91 -18.95 -4.60
C GLY A 29 -6.60 -18.89 -3.10
N LYS A 30 -5.46 -19.44 -2.70
CA LYS A 30 -4.94 -19.38 -1.33
C LYS A 30 -4.85 -17.91 -0.89
N ALA A 31 -5.76 -17.46 -0.04
CA ALA A 31 -5.77 -16.09 0.48
C ALA A 31 -4.43 -15.82 1.18
N THR A 32 -3.64 -14.88 0.65
CA THR A 32 -2.43 -14.42 1.32
C THR A 32 -2.83 -13.73 2.61
N ARG A 33 -2.43 -14.32 3.75
CA ARG A 33 -2.73 -13.76 5.07
C ARG A 33 -2.19 -12.33 5.14
N ALA A 34 -3.03 -11.40 5.60
CA ALA A 34 -2.61 -10.03 5.86
C ALA A 34 -1.37 -10.04 6.77
N SER A 35 -0.33 -9.33 6.34
CA SER A 35 0.95 -9.25 7.03
C SER A 35 1.22 -7.80 7.40
N HIS A 36 1.67 -7.60 8.63
CA HIS A 36 1.97 -6.28 9.20
C HIS A 36 3.41 -6.25 9.69
N VAL A 37 4.02 -5.06 9.71
CA VAL A 37 5.37 -4.84 10.19
C VAL A 37 5.46 -5.28 11.65
N PRO A 38 6.32 -6.25 12.01
CA PRO A 38 6.42 -6.78 13.36
C PRO A 38 7.13 -5.78 14.29
N ALA A 39 6.34 -5.00 15.02
CA ALA A 39 6.83 -4.04 15.99
C ALA A 39 7.22 -4.74 17.30
N GLY A 40 8.52 -4.76 17.61
CA GLY A 40 9.11 -5.41 18.78
C GLY A 40 9.40 -4.45 19.94
N ALA A 41 10.61 -4.53 20.50
CA ALA A 41 11.05 -3.74 21.65
C ALA A 41 11.00 -2.22 21.39
N GLY A 42 10.98 -1.43 22.46
CA GLY A 42 11.08 0.03 22.37
C GLY A 42 12.38 0.47 21.67
N ALA A 43 12.28 1.47 20.80
CA ALA A 43 13.40 2.05 20.08
C ALA A 43 13.35 3.58 20.15
N LEU A 44 14.51 4.23 20.08
CA LEU A 44 14.57 5.68 19.98
C LEU A 44 14.02 6.16 18.63
N ALA A 45 13.13 7.14 18.67
CA ALA A 45 12.71 7.86 17.47
C ALA A 45 13.91 8.53 16.79
N PRO A 46 13.92 8.69 15.45
CA PRO A 46 14.86 9.61 14.80
C PRO A 46 14.77 11.00 15.44
N PHE A 47 15.90 11.60 15.81
CA PHE A 47 15.89 12.90 16.47
C PHE A 47 15.21 14.00 15.64
N PRO A 48 15.44 14.12 14.32
CA PRO A 48 14.69 15.07 13.48
C PRO A 48 13.17 14.85 13.49
N TYR A 49 12.71 13.60 13.62
CA TYR A 49 11.28 13.30 13.77
C TYR A 49 10.72 13.83 15.11
N ILE A 50 11.49 13.73 16.20
CA ILE A 50 11.11 14.33 17.49
C ILE A 50 10.96 15.84 17.33
N GLN A 51 11.93 16.50 16.67
CA GLN A 51 11.88 17.94 16.41
C GLN A 51 10.66 18.31 15.56
N PHE A 52 10.37 17.53 14.51
CA PHE A 52 9.16 17.70 13.70
C PHE A 52 7.89 17.65 14.56
N CYS A 53 7.76 16.63 15.43
CA CYS A 53 6.58 16.49 16.29
C CYS A 53 6.44 17.61 17.32
N LEU A 54 7.56 18.12 17.87
CA LEU A 54 7.54 19.28 18.76
C LEU A 54 7.05 20.55 18.04
N ALA A 55 7.48 20.75 16.79
CA ALA A 55 7.05 21.89 15.97
C ALA A 55 5.64 21.72 15.38
N ASN A 56 5.15 20.48 15.24
CA ASN A 56 3.90 20.13 14.56
C ASN A 56 3.04 19.19 15.43
N ALA A 57 2.68 19.62 16.63
CA ALA A 57 1.99 18.79 17.61
C ALA A 57 0.70 18.14 17.07
N GLY A 58 -0.03 18.83 16.18
CA GLY A 58 -1.24 18.30 15.54
C GLY A 58 -1.00 17.09 14.64
N ASP A 59 0.16 16.98 13.99
CA ASP A 59 0.51 15.81 13.20
C ASP A 59 0.87 14.61 14.09
N CYS A 60 1.43 14.86 15.27
CA CYS A 60 1.90 13.82 16.17
C CYS A 60 1.00 13.61 17.39
N ALA A 61 -0.27 13.99 17.29
CA ALA A 61 -1.24 13.71 18.33
C ALA A 61 -1.36 12.19 18.55
N THR A 62 -1.50 11.80 19.82
CA THR A 62 -1.81 10.41 20.20
C THR A 62 -3.04 9.95 19.45
N ALA A 63 -2.97 8.74 18.90
CA ALA A 63 -4.02 8.24 18.03
C ALA A 63 -5.32 8.02 18.79
N SER A 64 -6.42 8.44 18.17
CA SER A 64 -7.78 8.04 18.50
C SER A 64 -8.37 7.27 17.31
N GLY A 65 -9.20 6.26 17.56
CA GLY A 65 -9.83 5.45 16.52
C GLY A 65 -9.07 4.15 16.21
N VAL A 66 -9.28 3.61 15.01
CA VAL A 66 -8.74 2.30 14.61
C VAL A 66 -7.27 2.39 14.17
N ALA A 67 -6.47 1.38 14.52
CA ALA A 67 -5.07 1.26 14.09
C ALA A 67 -4.91 0.59 12.71
N VAL A 68 -5.99 0.03 12.15
CA VAL A 68 -6.00 -0.67 10.87
C VAL A 68 -7.24 -0.23 10.10
N ILE A 69 -7.08 0.22 8.85
CA ILE A 69 -8.20 0.60 7.98
C ILE A 69 -8.61 -0.52 7.04
N ASP A 70 -9.87 -0.52 6.59
CA ASP A 70 -10.32 -1.48 5.60
C ASP A 70 -9.65 -1.29 4.24
N TRP A 71 -9.23 -2.38 3.59
CA TRP A 71 -8.69 -2.36 2.23
C TRP A 71 -9.79 -2.29 1.17
N THR A 72 -10.59 -1.22 1.20
CA THR A 72 -11.64 -0.96 0.22
C THR A 72 -11.07 -0.35 -1.07
N PRO A 73 -11.78 -0.41 -2.20
CA PRO A 73 -11.39 0.31 -3.42
C PRO A 73 -11.19 1.82 -3.20
N ALA A 74 -12.03 2.43 -2.35
CA ALA A 74 -11.92 3.84 -1.99
C ALA A 74 -10.62 4.16 -1.24
N ASN A 75 -10.31 3.38 -0.19
CA ASN A 75 -9.06 3.55 0.56
C ASN A 75 -7.83 3.27 -0.32
N ARG A 76 -7.87 2.24 -1.17
CA ARG A 76 -6.79 1.95 -2.13
C ARG A 76 -6.56 3.10 -3.09
N ALA A 77 -7.62 3.67 -3.66
CA ALA A 77 -7.53 4.83 -4.55
C ALA A 77 -6.98 6.06 -3.82
N LEU A 78 -7.47 6.32 -2.59
CA LEU A 78 -7.01 7.42 -1.75
C LEU A 78 -5.50 7.36 -1.49
N LEU A 79 -5.00 6.19 -1.05
CA LEU A 79 -3.57 5.99 -0.78
C LEU A 79 -2.73 6.11 -2.06
N THR A 80 -3.19 5.51 -3.15
CA THR A 80 -2.48 5.55 -4.45
C THR A 80 -2.37 6.98 -4.97
N ASN A 81 -3.50 7.71 -4.99
CA ASN A 81 -3.55 9.08 -5.47
C ASN A 81 -2.71 10.02 -4.60
N THR A 82 -2.72 9.83 -3.28
CA THR A 82 -1.89 10.63 -2.37
C THR A 82 -0.41 10.36 -2.59
N ASN A 83 0.00 9.09 -2.75
CA ASN A 83 1.38 8.72 -3.04
C ASN A 83 1.86 9.39 -4.34
N LEU A 84 1.10 9.24 -5.42
CA LEU A 84 1.44 9.80 -6.74
C LEU A 84 1.45 11.33 -6.74
N ALA A 85 0.48 11.97 -6.09
CA ALA A 85 0.38 13.43 -6.04
C ALA A 85 1.56 14.04 -5.28
N VAL A 86 1.93 13.50 -4.12
CA VAL A 86 3.09 13.97 -3.36
C VAL A 86 4.38 13.67 -4.12
N ASN A 87 4.53 12.47 -4.68
CA ASN A 87 5.73 12.09 -5.43
C ASN A 87 6.00 13.02 -6.63
N ARG A 88 4.94 13.52 -7.28
CA ARG A 88 5.05 14.48 -8.40
C ARG A 88 5.27 15.93 -7.95
N ARG A 89 4.73 16.32 -6.81
CA ARG A 89 4.74 17.72 -6.33
C ARG A 89 6.10 18.12 -5.76
N ILE A 90 6.77 17.22 -5.06
CA ILE A 90 8.03 17.51 -4.40
C ILE A 90 9.18 17.20 -5.36
N LYS A 91 10.15 18.12 -5.46
CA LYS A 91 11.40 17.90 -6.20
C LYS A 91 12.40 17.15 -5.29
N PRO A 92 12.97 16.02 -5.72
CA PRO A 92 13.91 15.26 -4.89
C PRO A 92 15.21 16.03 -4.77
N VAL A 93 15.57 16.41 -3.54
CA VAL A 93 16.82 17.10 -3.19
C VAL A 93 17.25 16.58 -1.83
N ARG A 94 18.47 16.04 -1.72
CA ARG A 94 19.04 15.65 -0.42
C ARG A 94 19.38 16.91 0.36
N ASP A 95 18.90 17.01 1.60
CA ASP A 95 19.23 18.13 2.46
C ASP A 95 20.66 18.00 3.00
N ALA A 96 21.34 19.14 3.19
CA ALA A 96 22.67 19.18 3.81
C ALA A 96 22.62 18.86 5.31
N VAL A 97 21.48 19.15 5.95
CA VAL A 97 21.16 18.85 7.34
C VAL A 97 19.79 18.20 7.33
N ASP A 98 19.67 17.00 7.91
CA ASP A 98 18.43 16.23 7.91
C ASP A 98 17.37 16.88 8.82
N ILE A 99 16.55 17.77 8.24
CA ILE A 99 15.46 18.46 8.91
C ILE A 99 14.15 17.94 8.35
N TRP A 100 13.41 17.21 9.19
CA TRP A 100 12.15 16.63 8.78
C TRP A 100 11.03 17.65 8.74
N ARG A 101 10.37 17.77 7.59
CA ARG A 101 9.28 18.72 7.34
C ARG A 101 8.15 18.05 6.58
N ALA A 102 7.03 18.74 6.48
CA ALA A 102 5.93 18.35 5.60
C ALA A 102 5.50 19.57 4.77
N ASP A 103 4.91 19.29 3.61
CA ASP A 103 4.43 20.27 2.65
C ASP A 103 5.52 21.13 1.97
N VAL A 104 6.70 20.55 1.81
CA VAL A 104 7.82 21.20 1.13
C VAL A 104 7.67 21.16 -0.40
N ALA A 105 8.36 22.08 -1.09
CA ALA A 105 8.50 22.05 -2.55
C ALA A 105 9.66 21.16 -3.02
N GLN A 106 10.66 20.97 -2.15
CA GLN A 106 11.84 20.16 -2.39
C GLN A 106 12.28 19.52 -1.06
N GLY A 107 12.81 18.31 -1.13
CA GLY A 107 13.22 17.55 0.05
C GLY A 107 13.59 16.11 -0.29
N ASP A 108 13.83 15.30 0.74
CA ASP A 108 14.19 13.88 0.59
C ASP A 108 13.14 12.91 1.15
N CYS A 109 13.47 11.63 1.26
CA CYS A 109 12.55 10.55 1.66
C CYS A 109 11.66 10.89 2.86
N ASN A 110 12.19 11.55 3.89
CA ASN A 110 11.44 11.82 5.11
C ASN A 110 10.39 12.93 4.92
N ASP A 111 10.72 13.96 4.14
CA ASP A 111 9.81 15.04 3.79
C ASP A 111 8.62 14.53 2.96
N TYR A 112 8.89 13.60 2.03
CA TYR A 112 7.82 12.95 1.25
C TYR A 112 6.92 12.13 2.16
N ALA A 113 7.50 11.30 3.04
CA ALA A 113 6.73 10.44 3.93
C ALA A 113 5.84 11.26 4.90
N LEU A 114 6.38 12.33 5.49
CA LEU A 114 5.62 13.23 6.36
C LEU A 114 4.54 14.01 5.60
N THR A 115 4.84 14.50 4.39
CA THR A 115 3.84 15.18 3.55
C THR A 115 2.68 14.25 3.19
N LYS A 116 2.96 13.00 2.84
CA LYS A 116 1.92 11.98 2.59
C LYS A 116 1.09 11.72 3.85
N ARG A 117 1.76 11.60 5.00
CA ARG A 117 1.08 11.33 6.28
C ARG A 117 0.12 12.45 6.63
N ARG A 118 0.57 13.70 6.57
CA ARG A 118 -0.26 14.88 6.83
C ARG A 118 -1.43 14.97 5.85
N ALA A 119 -1.20 14.75 4.56
CA ALA A 119 -2.26 14.76 3.54
C ALA A 119 -3.35 13.70 3.82
N LEU A 120 -2.97 12.53 4.34
CA LEU A 120 -3.92 11.47 4.70
C LEU A 120 -4.66 11.76 6.00
N LEU A 121 -3.99 12.34 7.00
CA LEU A 121 -4.62 12.83 8.23
C LEU A 121 -5.70 13.88 7.91
N GLN A 122 -5.38 14.85 7.05
CA GLN A 122 -6.32 15.88 6.60
C GLN A 122 -7.52 15.31 5.83
N LYS A 123 -7.38 14.10 5.27
CA LYS A 123 -8.47 13.36 4.60
C LYS A 123 -9.23 12.43 5.55
N GLY A 124 -8.94 12.49 6.85
CA GLY A 124 -9.66 11.77 7.89
C GLY A 124 -9.21 10.34 8.13
N LEU A 125 -8.08 9.91 7.57
CA LEU A 125 -7.53 8.60 7.94
C LEU A 125 -7.01 8.64 9.38
N PRO A 126 -7.26 7.58 10.17
CA PRO A 126 -6.93 7.57 11.59
C PRO A 126 -5.41 7.59 11.81
N PRO A 127 -4.89 8.42 12.74
CA PRO A 127 -3.46 8.56 12.96
C PRO A 127 -2.74 7.24 13.25
N GLY A 128 -3.39 6.30 13.95
CA GLY A 128 -2.79 5.02 14.31
C GLY A 128 -2.54 4.08 13.14
N ALA A 129 -3.29 4.25 12.05
CA ALA A 129 -3.03 3.52 10.80
C ALA A 129 -1.90 4.13 9.98
N LEU A 130 -1.45 5.37 10.27
CA LEU A 130 -0.49 6.13 9.47
C LEU A 130 0.86 6.25 10.19
N ARG A 131 1.71 5.24 10.00
CA ARG A 131 2.92 5.04 10.81
C ARG A 131 4.17 5.38 10.01
N MET A 132 4.97 6.30 10.53
CA MET A 132 6.30 6.57 9.98
C MET A 132 7.20 5.36 10.23
N ALA A 133 8.00 4.97 9.25
CA ALA A 133 8.97 3.89 9.39
C ALA A 133 10.29 4.29 8.74
N VAL A 134 11.37 3.71 9.24
CA VAL A 134 12.71 3.89 8.70
C VAL A 134 13.37 2.54 8.48
N ALA A 135 14.15 2.47 7.41
CA ALA A 135 14.76 1.26 6.89
C ALA A 135 16.08 1.62 6.19
N THR A 136 16.74 0.63 5.61
CA THR A 136 17.73 0.85 4.55
C THR A 136 17.25 0.25 3.23
N THR A 137 17.61 0.88 2.11
CA THR A 137 17.40 0.31 0.77
C THR A 137 18.33 -0.88 0.52
N ALA A 138 18.15 -1.58 -0.60
CA ALA A 138 19.05 -2.65 -1.02
C ALA A 138 20.49 -2.16 -1.23
N GLU A 139 20.67 -0.90 -1.61
CA GLU A 139 21.96 -0.23 -1.80
C GLU A 139 22.56 0.28 -0.47
N GLY A 140 21.86 0.08 0.65
CA GLY A 140 22.33 0.49 1.99
C GLY A 140 22.04 1.94 2.34
N GLU A 141 21.25 2.67 1.54
CA GLU A 141 20.86 4.04 1.87
C GLU A 141 19.83 4.06 2.99
N TRP A 142 20.01 4.93 3.99
CA TRP A 142 18.98 5.16 5.00
C TRP A 142 17.74 5.76 4.34
N HIS A 143 16.55 5.26 4.69
CA HIS A 143 15.32 5.60 3.99
C HIS A 143 14.12 5.69 4.94
N ALA A 144 13.32 6.75 4.77
CA ALA A 144 12.06 6.94 5.48
C ALA A 144 10.87 6.75 4.55
N VAL A 145 9.83 6.08 5.06
CA VAL A 145 8.59 5.83 4.33
C VAL A 145 7.38 5.99 5.25
N LEU A 146 6.21 6.17 4.63
CA LEU A 146 4.94 6.03 5.33
C LEU A 146 4.41 4.60 5.14
N VAL A 147 4.11 3.95 6.26
CA VAL A 147 3.43 2.66 6.30
C VAL A 147 1.98 2.88 6.71
N VAL A 148 1.04 2.33 5.92
CA VAL A 148 -0.39 2.39 6.20
C VAL A 148 -0.90 1.00 6.53
N ALA A 149 -1.38 0.82 7.76
CA ALA A 149 -1.91 -0.46 8.22
C ALA A 149 -3.33 -0.68 7.69
N THR A 150 -3.53 -1.78 6.94
CA THR A 150 -4.83 -2.10 6.32
C THR A 150 -5.25 -3.54 6.58
N THR A 151 -6.52 -3.88 6.41
CA THR A 151 -7.00 -5.28 6.56
C THR A 151 -6.40 -6.25 5.55
N ALA A 152 -5.81 -5.75 4.45
CA ALA A 152 -5.03 -6.58 3.55
C ALA A 152 -3.57 -6.77 4.02
N GLY A 153 -3.09 -5.98 4.98
CA GLY A 153 -1.70 -5.89 5.43
C GLY A 153 -1.16 -4.47 5.32
N ASP A 154 0.11 -4.29 5.67
CA ASP A 154 0.76 -2.97 5.66
C ASP A 154 1.17 -2.55 4.25
N MET A 155 0.70 -1.39 3.81
CA MET A 155 1.03 -0.77 2.52
C MET A 155 2.10 0.31 2.69
N VAL A 156 3.11 0.30 1.82
CA VAL A 156 4.21 1.25 1.83
C VAL A 156 3.99 2.33 0.78
N LEU A 157 3.99 3.59 1.23
CA LEU A 157 3.96 4.78 0.40
C LEU A 157 5.36 5.38 0.32
N ASP A 158 6.14 4.93 -0.67
CA ASP A 158 7.54 5.29 -0.90
C ASP A 158 7.66 6.39 -1.98
N ASN A 159 8.65 7.29 -1.88
CA ASN A 159 8.94 8.28 -2.91
C ASN A 159 9.68 7.69 -4.12
N ARG A 160 10.33 6.53 -3.97
CA ARG A 160 11.07 5.84 -5.05
C ARG A 160 10.17 5.24 -6.13
N PHE A 161 8.89 5.02 -5.84
CA PHE A 161 7.95 4.41 -6.78
C PHE A 161 6.50 4.88 -6.57
N GLY A 162 5.72 4.89 -7.65
CA GLY A 162 4.31 5.31 -7.62
C GLY A 162 3.35 4.24 -7.09
N GLN A 163 3.69 2.96 -7.26
CA GLN A 163 2.86 1.82 -6.87
C GLN A 163 2.90 1.59 -5.35
N LEU A 164 1.76 1.28 -4.74
CA LEU A 164 1.72 0.78 -3.36
C LEU A 164 2.25 -0.66 -3.32
N LYS A 165 3.24 -0.93 -2.47
CA LYS A 165 3.77 -2.27 -2.22
C LYS A 165 3.44 -2.73 -0.81
N ARG A 166 3.28 -4.03 -0.58
CA ARG A 166 3.23 -4.56 0.78
C ARG A 166 4.58 -4.42 1.44
N TRP A 167 4.62 -4.24 2.76
CA TRP A 167 5.87 -4.06 3.51
C TRP A 167 6.88 -5.21 3.27
N ASN A 168 6.40 -6.44 3.13
CA ASN A 168 7.17 -7.65 2.88
C ASN A 168 7.45 -7.94 1.39
N GLU A 169 7.03 -7.06 0.49
CA GLU A 169 7.30 -7.12 -0.96
C GLU A 169 8.19 -5.95 -1.43
N THR A 170 8.69 -5.15 -0.47
CA THR A 170 9.70 -4.13 -0.73
C THR A 170 11.11 -4.70 -0.63
N ASP A 171 12.07 -3.96 -1.17
CA ASP A 171 13.50 -4.18 -1.01
C ASP A 171 14.05 -3.60 0.31
N LEU A 172 13.18 -3.13 1.21
CA LEU A 172 13.58 -2.43 2.42
C LEU A 172 14.01 -3.38 3.54
N HIS A 173 15.13 -3.06 4.16
CA HIS A 173 15.58 -3.66 5.41
C HIS A 173 15.09 -2.82 6.58
N TRP A 174 13.93 -3.19 7.12
CA TRP A 174 13.23 -2.47 8.18
C TRP A 174 14.07 -2.33 9.46
N SER A 175 14.15 -1.11 9.99
CA SER A 175 14.87 -0.81 11.25
C SER A 175 13.90 -0.57 12.40
N LYS A 176 13.03 0.44 12.27
CA LYS A 176 12.09 0.83 13.32
C LYS A 176 10.86 1.51 12.72
N ILE A 177 9.76 1.46 13.46
CA ILE A 177 8.46 2.01 13.06
C ILE A 177 7.81 2.73 14.24
N ALA A 178 7.15 3.85 13.98
CA ALA A 178 6.33 4.54 14.97
C ALA A 178 5.19 3.63 15.46
N SER A 179 4.81 3.76 16.72
CA SER A 179 3.69 3.00 17.30
C SER A 179 2.35 3.47 16.73
N ALA A 180 1.34 2.63 16.80
CA ALA A 180 0.00 3.00 16.36
C ALA A 180 -0.68 3.92 17.40
N GLU A 181 -0.36 3.76 18.68
CA GLU A 181 -1.01 4.46 19.79
C GLU A 181 -0.47 5.88 19.93
N ASP A 182 0.86 6.03 19.86
CA ASP A 182 1.54 7.33 19.96
C ASP A 182 2.61 7.45 18.88
N PRO A 183 2.46 8.35 17.88
CA PRO A 183 3.44 8.52 16.82
C PRO A 183 4.86 8.84 17.33
N ARG A 184 4.99 9.38 18.55
CA ARG A 184 6.27 9.73 19.18
C ARG A 184 6.99 8.52 19.79
N VAL A 185 6.28 7.42 20.05
CA VAL A 185 6.86 6.17 20.53
C VAL A 185 7.26 5.31 19.34
N TRP A 186 8.48 4.78 19.34
CA TRP A 186 9.00 3.96 18.26
C TRP A 186 9.34 2.55 18.74
N ARG A 187 9.21 1.59 17.84
CA ARG A 187 9.50 0.18 18.08
C ARG A 187 10.52 -0.32 17.05
N ALA A 188 11.48 -1.12 17.50
CA ALA A 188 12.36 -1.86 16.59
C ALA A 188 11.52 -2.84 15.76
N VAL A 189 11.88 -3.04 14.51
CA VAL A 189 11.26 -4.09 13.69
C VAL A 189 12.02 -5.40 13.93
N SER A 190 11.36 -6.38 14.53
CA SER A 190 11.93 -7.70 14.84
C SER A 190 11.60 -8.69 13.73
N ARG A 191 12.62 -9.22 13.05
CA ARG A 191 12.46 -10.34 12.12
C ARG A 191 12.34 -11.66 12.87
#